data_AF-A0A2V8NV16-F1
#
_entry.id   AF-A0A2V8NV16-F1
#
_cell.length_a   1.000
_cell.length_b   1.000
_cell.length_c   1.000
_cell.angle_alpha   90.00
_cell.angle_beta   90.00
_cell.angle_gamma   90.00
#
_symmetry.space_group_name_H-M   'P 1'
#
loop_
_entity.id
_entity.type
_entity.pdbx_description
1 polymer ?
#
loop_
_entity_poly.entity_id
_entity_poly.type
_entity_poly.pdbx_seq_one_letter_code
_entity_poly.pdbx_strand_id
1 'polypeptide(L)' 'MSPGYNVGSTDSNIPISMGIPAITLDSGGRGGRNHSLDEWIDTEKTASVSGINVAMAILLSLAGME' A
#
# COMPACT_ATOMS: atom_id res chain seq x y z
N MET A 1 -10.94 5.32 -8.74
CA MET A 1 -9.68 4.69 -9.21
C MET A 1 -10.06 3.39 -9.88
N SER A 2 -9.58 3.10 -11.09
CA SER A 2 -9.76 1.78 -11.71
C SER A 2 -8.55 0.91 -11.38
N PRO A 3 -8.72 -0.38 -11.04
CA PRO A 3 -7.59 -1.31 -10.97
C PRO A 3 -6.82 -1.34 -12.29
N GLY A 4 -5.51 -1.49 -12.20
CA GLY A 4 -4.61 -1.56 -13.34
C GLY A 4 -3.28 -2.22 -12.95
N TYR A 5 -2.55 -2.71 -13.94
CA TYR A 5 -1.22 -3.29 -13.72
C TYR A 5 -0.15 -2.22 -13.64
N ASN A 6 0.87 -2.49 -12.84
CA ASN A 6 2.07 -1.67 -12.74
C ASN A 6 3.30 -2.58 -12.60
N VAL A 7 4.49 -2.02 -12.80
CA VAL A 7 5.77 -2.74 -12.64
C VAL A 7 6.49 -2.27 -11.38
N GLY A 8 6.89 -3.21 -10.53
CA GLY A 8 7.62 -2.95 -9.30
C GLY A 8 7.97 -4.26 -8.59
N SER A 9 8.97 -4.20 -7.70
CA SER A 9 9.31 -5.29 -6.77
C SER A 9 9.07 -4.81 -5.34
N THR A 10 8.60 -5.71 -4.49
CA THR A 10 8.30 -5.44 -3.08
C THR A 10 8.66 -6.67 -2.24
N ASP A 11 8.61 -6.55 -0.92
CA ASP A 11 8.82 -7.71 -0.04
C ASP A 11 7.74 -8.79 -0.20
N SER A 12 6.56 -8.45 -0.75
CA SER A 12 5.50 -9.43 -1.05
C SER A 12 5.94 -10.49 -2.07
N ASN A 13 6.96 -10.20 -2.89
CA ASN A 13 7.53 -11.17 -3.82
C ASN A 13 8.11 -12.41 -3.13
N ILE A 14 8.63 -12.28 -1.90
CA ILE A 14 9.25 -13.42 -1.17
C ILE A 14 8.18 -14.46 -0.79
N PRO A 15 7.09 -14.12 -0.06
CA PRO A 15 5.99 -15.07 0.19
C PRO A 15 5.38 -15.65 -1.08
N ILE A 16 5.17 -14.81 -2.12
CA ILE A 16 4.60 -15.25 -3.40
C ILE A 16 5.48 -16.35 -4.03
N SER A 17 6.80 -16.19 -3.98
CA SER A 17 7.74 -17.21 -4.49
C SER A 17 7.68 -18.55 -3.74
N MET A 18 7.17 -18.54 -2.50
CA MET A 18 6.95 -19.73 -1.67
C MET A 18 5.53 -20.31 -1.78
N GLY A 19 4.71 -19.78 -2.69
CA GLY A 19 3.31 -20.20 -2.85
C GLY A 19 2.35 -19.63 -1.80
N ILE A 20 2.78 -18.62 -1.03
CA ILE A 20 1.96 -17.94 -0.03
C ILE A 20 1.37 -16.67 -0.66
N PRO A 21 0.03 -16.50 -0.70
CA PRO A 21 -0.58 -15.26 -1.17
C PRO A 21 -0.13 -14.07 -0.33
N ALA A 22 0.34 -13.02 -0.98
CA ALA A 22 0.71 -11.76 -0.33
C ALA A 22 0.42 -10.57 -1.24
N ILE A 23 0.24 -9.40 -0.63
CA ILE A 23 0.05 -8.11 -1.31
C ILE A 23 0.89 -7.04 -0.61
N THR A 24 1.20 -5.97 -1.33
CA THR A 24 1.78 -4.75 -0.75
C THR A 24 0.71 -3.69 -0.66
N LEU A 25 0.54 -3.12 0.54
CA LEU A 25 -0.35 -2.01 0.80
C LEU A 25 0.46 -0.72 0.84
N ASP A 26 -0.01 0.31 0.13
CA ASP A 26 0.55 1.65 0.25
C ASP A 26 0.05 2.34 1.53
N SER A 27 0.82 3.29 2.02
CA SER A 27 0.51 4.16 3.15
C SER A 27 -0.68 5.08 2.92
N GLY A 28 -1.10 5.26 1.65
CA GLY A 28 -2.15 6.20 1.29
C GLY A 28 -1.62 7.59 0.96
N GLY A 29 -2.53 8.46 0.54
CA GLY A 29 -2.18 9.78 0.07
C GLY A 29 -1.61 9.77 -1.35
N ARG A 30 -0.78 10.77 -1.66
CA ARG A 30 -0.12 10.91 -2.95
C ARG A 30 1.37 11.06 -2.72
N GLY A 31 2.15 10.63 -3.69
CA GLY A 31 3.60 10.82 -3.69
C GLY A 31 4.15 10.50 -5.06
N GLY A 32 5.47 10.59 -5.20
CA GLY A 32 6.11 10.13 -6.40
C GLY A 32 7.56 10.52 -6.52
N ARG A 33 8.09 10.26 -7.71
CA ARG A 33 9.51 10.39 -8.04
C ARG A 33 10.40 9.57 -7.11
N ASN A 34 9.92 8.39 -6.73
CA ASN A 34 10.64 7.39 -5.97
C ASN A 34 12.04 7.20 -6.60
N HIS A 35 13.07 7.18 -5.76
CA HIS A 35 14.48 7.07 -6.17
C HIS A 35 15.04 8.32 -6.89
N SER A 36 14.59 9.51 -6.51
CA SER A 36 15.16 10.77 -6.99
C SER A 36 15.38 11.77 -5.85
N LEU A 37 16.21 12.80 -6.06
CA LEU A 37 16.40 13.92 -5.10
C LEU A 37 15.11 14.67 -4.77
N ASP A 38 14.12 14.42 -5.60
CA ASP A 38 12.91 15.14 -5.79
C ASP A 38 11.74 14.23 -5.32
N GLU A 39 12.03 13.09 -4.70
CA GLU A 39 11.05 12.21 -4.07
C GLU A 39 10.21 12.96 -3.03
N TRP A 40 8.90 12.73 -3.05
CA TRP A 40 7.99 13.44 -2.15
C TRP A 40 6.76 12.59 -1.81
N ILE A 41 6.17 12.94 -0.68
CA ILE A 41 4.87 12.45 -0.23
C ILE A 41 4.02 13.66 0.18
N ASP A 42 2.72 13.58 -0.07
CA ASP A 42 1.75 14.52 0.46
C ASP A 42 1.69 14.38 1.98
N THR A 43 1.84 15.50 2.67
CA THR A 43 1.77 15.57 4.13
C THR A 43 0.39 15.97 4.62
N GLU A 44 -0.58 16.16 3.72
CA GLU A 44 -1.94 16.48 4.11
C GLU A 44 -2.61 15.31 4.83
N LYS A 45 -3.00 15.59 6.08
CA LYS A 45 -3.51 14.60 7.03
C LYS A 45 -4.66 13.79 6.46
N THR A 46 -5.61 14.44 5.80
CA THR A 46 -6.82 13.79 5.29
C THR A 46 -6.48 12.71 4.26
N ALA A 47 -5.50 12.97 3.38
CA ALA A 47 -5.10 12.06 2.33
C ALA A 47 -4.35 10.85 2.89
N SER A 48 -3.41 11.06 3.82
CA SER A 48 -2.64 9.98 4.46
C SER A 48 -3.53 9.07 5.33
N VAL A 49 -4.40 9.66 6.16
CA VAL A 49 -5.28 8.90 7.06
C VAL A 49 -6.25 8.00 6.27
N SER A 50 -6.71 8.45 5.10
CA SER A 50 -7.62 7.64 4.28
C SER A 50 -7.01 6.30 3.86
N GLY A 51 -5.73 6.22 3.50
CA GLY A 51 -5.11 4.95 3.12
C GLY A 51 -4.79 4.07 4.32
N ILE A 52 -4.33 4.67 5.43
CA ILE A 52 -4.11 3.95 6.69
C ILE A 52 -5.42 3.30 7.17
N ASN A 53 -6.56 3.98 7.05
CA ASN A 53 -7.86 3.42 7.40
C ASN A 53 -8.21 2.18 6.56
N VAL A 54 -7.85 2.14 5.27
CA VAL A 54 -8.05 0.96 4.42
C VAL A 54 -7.17 -0.20 4.89
N ALA A 55 -5.89 0.05 5.16
CA ALA A 55 -4.98 -0.96 5.69
C ALA A 55 -5.47 -1.53 7.03
N MET A 56 -5.92 -0.65 7.94
CA MET A 56 -6.50 -1.05 9.22
C MET A 56 -7.79 -1.86 9.05
N ALA A 57 -8.68 -1.45 8.14
CA ALA A 57 -9.92 -2.19 7.86
C ALA A 57 -9.62 -3.61 7.36
N ILE A 58 -8.63 -3.78 6.47
CA ILE A 58 -8.19 -5.11 6.01
C ILE A 58 -7.71 -5.97 7.20
N LEU A 59 -6.89 -5.40 8.09
CA LEU A 59 -6.41 -6.12 9.28
C LEU A 59 -7.54 -6.52 10.22
N LEU A 60 -8.49 -5.62 10.46
CA LEU A 60 -9.67 -5.89 11.31
C LEU A 60 -10.55 -6.98 10.71
N SER A 61 -10.84 -6.93 9.40
CA SER A 61 -11.58 -7.99 8.72
C SER A 61 -10.87 -9.34 8.81
N LEU A 62 -9.54 -9.38 8.63
CA LEU A 62 -8.76 -10.61 8.81
C LEU A 62 -8.77 -11.13 10.25
N ALA A 63 -8.92 -10.24 11.23
CA ALA A 63 -9.07 -10.59 12.65
C ALA A 63 -10.50 -11.00 13.03
N GLY A 64 -11.46 -10.99 12.09
CA GLY A 64 -12.88 -11.27 12.35
C GLY A 64 -13.61 -10.14 13.08
N MET A 65 -13.09 -8.92 12.99
CA MET A 65 -13.70 -7.71 13.54
C MET A 65 -14.47 -7.00 12.41
N GLU A 66 -15.66 -7.51 12.12
CA GLU A 66 -16.62 -6.94 11.17
C GLU A 66 -17.74 -6.19 11.90
#